data_AF-A0A6C2DT55-F1
#
_entry.id   AF-A0A6C2DT55-F1
#
_cell.length_a   1.000
_cell.length_b   1.000
_cell.length_c   1.000
_cell.angle_alpha   90.00
_cell.angle_beta   90.00
_cell.angle_gamma   90.00
#
_symmetry.space_group_name_H-M   'P 1'
#
loop_
_entity.id
_entity.type
_entity.pdbx_description
1 polymer ?
#
loop_
_entity_poly.entity_id
_entity_poly.type
_entity_poly.pdbx_seq_one_letter_code
_entity_poly.pdbx_strand_id
1 'polypeptide(L)'
;MSDELIDILDRIAKGQHTDTDIANLCQILGWSDRQTKQQLGKYNVNIGEGKDIHIGDRNYISWNEESIQALIQAIRNFQNTEKKEDYLQTETPCRDRQTLEQYFKTTLAKLKQKGCLDIVQNVTHNSIQFNYIAKIKDFEAGLGMRGEAFFFFSEFSDLKMPTLQQFSAQSMVYSRKSVSPDAAGQAFYNFRVPTHLCFAIAIVDELDPETRISIQTTNPFDLRVDMLWYEIPAVYELSQQKLYFYDQPTNFFEQFKGEIVWKQLRTIIQQILGGCP
;
A
#
# COMPACT_ATOMS: atom_id res chain seq x y z
N MET A 1 -16.78 18.63 21.79
CA MET A 1 -15.91 17.43 21.84
C MET A 1 -14.57 17.94 22.29
N SER A 2 -14.18 17.56 23.50
CA SER A 2 -13.29 18.33 24.38
C SER A 2 -11.83 18.27 23.95
N ASP A 3 -11.15 19.43 23.99
CA ASP A 3 -9.71 19.61 23.74
C ASP A 3 -8.83 18.59 24.50
N GLU A 4 -9.33 18.08 25.62
CA GLU A 4 -8.75 17.02 26.42
C GLU A 4 -8.47 15.72 25.65
N LEU A 5 -9.32 15.33 24.69
CA LEU A 5 -9.08 14.15 23.85
C LEU A 5 -7.92 14.39 22.87
N ILE A 6 -7.86 15.59 22.29
CA ILE A 6 -6.79 15.97 21.38
C ILE A 6 -5.46 16.03 22.13
N ASP A 7 -5.46 16.57 23.35
CA ASP A 7 -4.29 16.63 24.21
C ASP A 7 -3.82 15.24 24.66
N ILE A 8 -4.73 14.32 24.95
CA ILE A 8 -4.40 12.91 25.24
C ILE A 8 -3.75 12.26 24.01
N LEU A 9 -4.33 12.45 22.83
CA LEU A 9 -3.80 11.89 21.58
C LEU A 9 -2.41 12.47 21.23
N ASP A 10 -2.19 13.76 21.48
CA ASP A 10 -0.90 14.42 21.22
C ASP A 10 0.18 13.96 22.23
N ARG A 11 -0.18 13.74 23.49
CA ARG A 11 0.72 13.11 24.49
C ARG A 11 1.04 11.65 24.15
N ILE A 12 0.07 10.90 23.63
CA ILE A 12 0.30 9.53 23.14
C ILE A 12 1.25 9.54 21.95
N ALA A 13 1.02 10.44 20.98
CA ALA A 13 1.85 10.59 19.79
C ALA A 13 3.30 10.94 20.11
N LYS A 14 3.54 11.70 21.19
CA LYS A 14 4.87 12.09 21.68
C LYS A 14 5.51 11.05 22.62
N GLY A 15 4.84 9.94 22.92
CA GLY A 15 5.32 8.91 23.85
C GLY A 15 5.37 9.35 25.31
N GLN A 16 4.64 10.42 25.66
CA GLN A 16 4.62 11.05 26.99
C GLN A 16 3.31 10.78 27.73
N HIS A 17 2.55 9.78 27.29
CA HIS A 17 1.28 9.41 27.92
C HIS A 17 1.50 8.65 29.22
N THR A 18 0.54 8.79 30.11
CA THR A 18 0.46 8.09 31.39
C THR A 18 -0.61 7.01 31.33
N ASP A 19 -0.59 6.07 32.28
CA ASP A 19 -1.64 5.05 32.41
C ASP A 19 -3.03 5.69 32.62
N THR A 20 -3.06 6.90 33.20
CA THR A 20 -4.27 7.71 33.36
C THR A 20 -4.79 8.24 32.01
N ASP A 21 -3.91 8.61 31.08
CA ASP A 21 -4.30 9.04 29.73
C ASP A 21 -4.94 7.89 28.95
N ILE A 22 -4.42 6.66 29.12
CA ILE A 22 -4.99 5.44 28.50
C ILE A 22 -6.38 5.15 29.11
N ALA A 23 -6.51 5.20 30.43
CA ALA A 23 -7.80 4.98 31.10
C ALA A 23 -8.87 6.00 30.67
N ASN A 24 -8.50 7.26 30.54
CA ASN A 24 -9.39 8.33 30.08
C ASN A 24 -9.78 8.15 28.61
N LEU A 25 -8.86 7.75 27.74
CA LEU A 25 -9.15 7.44 26.34
C LEU A 25 -10.18 6.30 26.23
N CYS A 26 -10.00 5.24 27.02
CA CYS A 26 -10.94 4.12 27.10
C CYS A 26 -12.35 4.56 27.56
N GLN A 27 -12.43 5.49 28.51
CA GLN A 27 -13.70 6.01 29.01
C GLN A 27 -14.41 6.92 27.98
N ILE A 28 -13.66 7.76 27.26
CA ILE A 28 -14.17 8.64 26.19
C ILE A 28 -14.68 7.84 24.99
N LEU A 29 -14.01 6.73 24.65
CA LEU A 29 -14.41 5.81 23.58
C LEU A 29 -15.64 4.94 23.91
N GLY A 30 -16.25 5.13 25.08
CA GLY A 30 -17.60 4.64 25.36
C GLY A 30 -17.69 3.35 26.17
N TRP A 31 -16.65 2.95 26.92
CA TRP A 31 -16.77 1.90 27.96
C TRP A 31 -17.51 2.38 29.22
N SER A 32 -18.68 3.00 29.05
CA SER A 32 -19.69 3.04 30.11
C SER A 32 -20.74 1.99 29.79
N ASP A 33 -20.87 1.04 30.69
CA ASP A 33 -21.78 -0.10 30.75
C ASP A 33 -23.23 0.20 30.27
N ARG A 34 -23.44 0.27 28.96
CA ARG A 34 -24.78 0.41 28.36
C ARG A 34 -25.30 -0.98 28.00
N GLN A 35 -25.94 -1.62 28.96
CA GLN A 35 -26.88 -2.71 28.68
C GLN A 35 -28.08 -2.17 27.89
N THR A 36 -27.93 -2.03 26.58
CA THR A 36 -29.06 -1.80 25.68
C THR A 36 -29.65 -3.15 25.26
N LYS A 37 -30.68 -3.61 25.97
CA LYS A 37 -31.57 -4.66 25.46
C LYS A 37 -32.40 -4.07 24.32
N GLN A 38 -31.95 -4.24 23.08
CA GLN A 38 -32.77 -3.94 21.89
C GLN A 38 -33.18 -5.23 21.20
N GLN A 39 -34.50 -5.45 21.14
CA GLN A 39 -35.11 -6.54 20.40
C GLN A 39 -35.36 -6.06 18.95
N LEU A 40 -34.56 -6.54 17.99
CA LEU A 40 -34.76 -6.29 16.56
C LEU A 40 -35.59 -7.42 15.95
N GLY A 41 -36.92 -7.28 16.00
CA GLY A 41 -37.86 -8.20 15.35
C GLY A 41 -37.94 -9.59 15.98
N LYS A 42 -37.90 -10.66 15.16
CA LYS A 42 -38.12 -12.06 15.59
C LYS A 42 -36.89 -12.75 16.22
N TYR A 43 -35.75 -12.07 16.32
CA TYR A 43 -34.51 -12.69 16.79
C TYR A 43 -34.15 -12.17 18.19
N ASN A 44 -33.99 -13.09 19.14
CA ASN A 44 -33.50 -12.78 20.48
C ASN A 44 -31.99 -12.51 20.39
N VAL A 45 -31.58 -11.25 20.55
CA VAL A 45 -30.17 -10.88 20.62
C VAL A 45 -29.72 -10.98 22.08
N ASN A 46 -29.01 -12.05 22.42
CA ASN A 46 -28.34 -12.18 23.72
C ASN A 46 -26.96 -11.54 23.62
N ILE A 47 -26.83 -10.31 24.14
CA ILE A 47 -25.54 -9.63 24.28
C ILE A 47 -24.94 -10.06 25.62
N GLY A 48 -24.07 -11.08 25.61
CA GLY A 48 -23.29 -11.47 26.77
C GLY A 48 -22.04 -10.60 26.88
N GLU A 49 -21.94 -9.81 27.95
CA GLU A 49 -20.74 -9.12 28.48
C GLU A 49 -19.59 -8.87 27.47
N GLY A 50 -19.89 -8.17 26.37
CA GLY A 50 -18.90 -7.67 25.43
C GLY A 50 -18.00 -8.69 24.75
N LYS A 51 -18.29 -10.00 24.82
CA LYS A 51 -17.36 -11.03 24.32
C LYS A 51 -17.76 -11.66 22.99
N ASP A 52 -19.04 -11.82 22.67
CA ASP A 52 -19.44 -12.33 21.36
C ASP A 52 -20.81 -11.77 20.93
N ILE A 53 -20.85 -11.11 19.77
CA ILE A 53 -22.09 -10.74 19.09
C ILE A 53 -22.22 -11.63 17.85
N HIS A 54 -23.07 -12.66 17.93
CA HIS A 54 -23.40 -13.49 16.77
C HIS A 54 -24.61 -12.93 16.02
N ILE A 55 -24.37 -12.41 14.81
CA ILE A 55 -25.43 -12.03 13.84
C ILE A 55 -25.12 -12.71 12.50
N GLY A 56 -25.67 -13.91 12.29
CA GLY A 56 -25.45 -14.72 11.08
C GLY A 56 -23.99 -15.17 10.87
N ASP A 57 -23.66 -15.66 9.67
CA ASP A 57 -22.35 -16.24 9.30
C ASP A 57 -21.17 -15.23 9.22
N ARG A 58 -21.25 -14.09 9.92
CA ARG A 58 -20.18 -13.07 9.91
C ARG A 58 -19.54 -12.93 11.27
N ASN A 59 -18.23 -13.16 11.32
CA ASN A 59 -17.40 -12.87 12.48
C ASN A 59 -17.04 -11.37 12.50
N TYR A 60 -17.53 -10.65 13.50
CA TYR A 60 -17.02 -9.32 13.85
C TYR A 60 -15.88 -9.51 14.86
N ILE A 61 -14.66 -9.16 14.47
CA ILE A 61 -13.46 -9.30 15.30
C ILE A 61 -13.52 -8.23 16.40
N SER A 62 -13.58 -8.66 17.66
CA SER A 62 -13.40 -7.80 18.83
C SER A 62 -11.90 -7.52 19.02
N TRP A 63 -11.54 -6.24 19.13
CA TRP A 63 -10.15 -5.83 19.35
C TRP A 63 -9.78 -6.09 20.81
N ASN A 64 -9.02 -7.15 21.07
CA ASN A 64 -8.51 -7.45 22.40
C ASN A 64 -7.24 -6.63 22.71
N GLU A 65 -6.82 -6.64 23.97
CA GLU A 65 -5.65 -5.90 24.45
C GLU A 65 -4.37 -6.29 23.69
N GLU A 66 -4.22 -7.55 23.32
CA GLU A 66 -3.12 -8.03 22.45
C GLU A 66 -3.14 -7.39 21.06
N SER A 67 -4.33 -7.20 20.45
CA SER A 67 -4.49 -6.55 19.15
C SER A 67 -4.17 -5.06 19.22
N ILE A 68 -4.50 -4.40 20.33
CA ILE A 68 -4.14 -2.99 20.58
C ILE A 68 -2.63 -2.87 20.80
N GLN A 69 -2.02 -3.77 21.56
CA GLN A 69 -0.56 -3.81 21.75
C GLN A 69 0.18 -4.10 20.44
N ALA A 70 -0.35 -4.98 19.59
CA ALA A 70 0.19 -5.25 18.26
C ALA A 70 0.12 -4.00 17.36
N LEU A 71 -0.97 -3.24 17.42
CA LEU A 71 -1.10 -1.95 16.72
C LEU A 71 -0.10 -0.91 17.25
N ILE A 72 0.06 -0.80 18.58
CA ILE A 72 1.03 0.10 19.21
C ILE A 72 2.47 -0.28 18.80
N GLN A 73 2.79 -1.57 18.76
CA GLN A 73 4.09 -2.05 18.27
C GLN A 73 4.29 -1.77 16.78
N ALA A 74 3.25 -1.95 15.96
CA ALA A 74 3.31 -1.62 14.53
C ALA A 74 3.59 -0.11 14.32
N ILE A 75 2.94 0.77 15.09
CA ILE A 75 3.17 2.22 15.06
C ILE A 75 4.59 2.58 15.52
N ARG A 76 5.09 1.95 16.60
CA ARG A 76 6.47 2.16 17.09
C ARG A 76 7.53 1.69 16.10
N ASN A 77 7.30 0.54 15.45
CA ASN A 77 8.19 0.02 14.41
C ASN A 77 8.17 0.92 13.16
N PHE A 78 7.03 1.56 12.88
CA PHE A 78 6.88 2.55 11.80
C PHE A 78 7.69 3.84 12.07
N GLN A 79 7.89 4.23 13.33
CA GLN A 79 8.69 5.41 13.69
C GLN A 79 10.20 5.09 13.83
N ASN A 80 10.57 3.88 14.26
CA ASN A 80 11.97 3.44 14.34
C ASN A 80 12.64 3.16 12.98
N THR A 81 11.89 3.26 11.87
CA THR A 81 12.43 3.16 10.51
C THR A 81 12.91 4.49 9.93
N GLU A 82 12.82 5.62 10.65
CA GLU A 82 13.53 6.86 10.29
C GLU A 82 15.04 6.80 10.59
N LYS A 83 15.70 5.67 10.30
CA LYS A 83 17.15 5.67 10.14
C LYS A 83 17.44 6.44 8.86
N LYS A 84 18.26 7.48 8.98
CA LYS A 84 18.87 8.28 7.90
C LYS A 84 19.24 7.37 6.71
N GLU A 85 18.33 7.25 5.74
CA GLU A 85 18.47 6.34 4.61
C GLU A 85 19.55 6.91 3.68
N ASP A 86 20.60 6.13 3.40
CA ASP A 86 21.48 6.43 2.28
C ASP A 86 20.62 6.35 1.01
N TYR A 87 20.36 7.50 0.40
CA TYR A 87 19.49 7.60 -0.76
C TYR A 87 20.15 6.94 -1.98
N LEU A 88 19.35 6.21 -2.75
CA LEU A 88 19.70 5.70 -4.06
C LEU A 88 20.14 6.86 -4.97
N GLN A 89 21.44 6.94 -5.24
CA GLN A 89 21.95 7.83 -6.27
C GLN A 89 21.80 7.12 -7.61
N THR A 90 21.18 7.80 -8.58
CA THR A 90 21.04 7.29 -9.94
C THR A 90 22.41 6.99 -10.52
N GLU A 91 22.69 5.70 -10.64
CA GLU A 91 23.75 5.17 -11.47
C GLU A 91 23.34 5.26 -12.95
N THR A 92 24.35 5.20 -13.81
CA THR A 92 24.33 5.26 -15.28
C THR A 92 23.02 4.82 -15.96
N PRO A 93 22.49 5.59 -16.94
CA PRO A 93 21.27 5.23 -17.67
C PRO A 93 21.38 3.88 -18.40
N CYS A 94 20.24 3.24 -18.66
CA CYS A 94 20.20 1.96 -19.37
C CYS A 94 20.83 2.08 -20.77
N ARG A 95 21.53 1.03 -21.20
CA ARG A 95 22.25 0.99 -22.47
C ARG A 95 21.30 0.79 -23.65
N ASP A 96 20.28 -0.04 -23.50
CA ASP A 96 19.30 -0.30 -24.57
C ASP A 96 18.23 0.81 -24.64
N ARG A 97 18.65 1.96 -25.17
CA ARG A 97 17.77 3.14 -25.32
C ARG A 97 16.60 2.89 -26.27
N GLN A 98 16.78 2.08 -27.31
CA GLN A 98 15.72 1.84 -28.29
C GLN A 98 14.57 1.03 -27.67
N THR A 99 14.88 -0.06 -26.98
CA THR A 99 13.86 -0.88 -26.30
C THR A 99 13.20 -0.10 -25.18
N LEU A 100 13.97 0.70 -24.43
CA LEU A 100 13.46 1.56 -23.38
C LEU A 100 12.45 2.61 -23.90
N GLU A 101 12.80 3.31 -24.98
CA GLU A 101 11.91 4.30 -25.60
C GLU A 101 10.63 3.65 -26.13
N GLN A 102 10.74 2.47 -26.75
CA GLN A 102 9.59 1.71 -27.21
C GLN A 102 8.68 1.23 -26.06
N TYR A 103 9.29 0.82 -24.94
CA TYR A 103 8.58 0.48 -23.72
C TYR A 103 7.80 1.68 -23.18
N PHE A 104 8.46 2.83 -22.99
CA PHE A 104 7.77 4.04 -22.52
C PHE A 104 6.67 4.50 -23.47
N LYS A 105 6.92 4.50 -24.78
CA LYS A 105 5.92 4.87 -25.79
C LYS A 105 4.65 4.02 -25.64
N THR A 106 4.81 2.71 -25.49
CA THR A 106 3.70 1.77 -25.35
C THR A 106 3.00 1.91 -24.00
N THR A 107 3.75 1.88 -22.91
CA THR A 107 3.21 1.90 -21.54
C THR A 107 2.52 3.22 -21.21
N LEU A 108 3.10 4.36 -21.59
CA LEU A 108 2.47 5.67 -21.38
C LEU A 108 1.20 5.84 -22.23
N ALA A 109 1.15 5.26 -23.43
CA ALA A 109 -0.07 5.25 -24.23
C ALA A 109 -1.18 4.41 -23.58
N LYS A 110 -0.86 3.23 -23.04
CA LYS A 110 -1.78 2.39 -22.27
C LYS A 110 -2.30 3.13 -21.03
N LEU A 111 -1.43 3.82 -20.30
CA LEU A 111 -1.82 4.64 -19.14
C LEU A 111 -2.79 5.76 -19.52
N LYS A 112 -2.53 6.48 -20.62
CA LYS A 112 -3.45 7.51 -21.14
C LYS A 112 -4.82 6.93 -21.49
N GLN A 113 -4.86 5.76 -22.14
CA GLN A 113 -6.12 5.06 -22.45
C GLN A 113 -6.89 4.64 -21.19
N LYS A 114 -6.20 4.38 -20.08
CA LYS A 114 -6.79 4.09 -18.76
C LYS A 114 -7.18 5.35 -17.97
N GLY A 115 -7.10 6.54 -18.57
CA GLY A 115 -7.51 7.80 -17.94
C GLY A 115 -6.40 8.53 -17.18
N CYS A 116 -5.14 8.17 -17.40
CA CYS A 116 -4.01 8.92 -16.85
C CYS A 116 -3.81 10.23 -17.64
N LEU A 117 -4.25 11.34 -17.07
CA LEU A 117 -4.07 12.69 -17.64
C LEU A 117 -2.89 13.44 -17.03
N ASP A 118 -2.35 12.95 -15.91
CA ASP A 118 -1.28 13.58 -15.15
C ASP A 118 -0.02 12.70 -15.25
N ILE A 119 0.82 13.01 -16.24
CA ILE A 119 2.11 12.34 -16.47
C ILE A 119 3.19 13.41 -16.45
N VAL A 120 4.08 13.32 -15.47
CA VAL A 120 5.21 14.24 -15.28
C VAL A 120 6.51 13.50 -15.55
N GLN A 121 7.48 14.17 -16.14
CA GLN A 121 8.79 13.61 -16.48
C GLN A 121 9.89 14.21 -15.61
N ASN A 122 10.97 13.46 -15.38
CA ASN A 122 12.19 13.93 -14.73
C ASN A 122 11.94 14.60 -13.37
N VAL A 123 11.18 13.93 -12.50
CA VAL A 123 10.86 14.43 -11.17
C VAL A 123 11.94 14.00 -10.19
N THR A 124 12.53 14.96 -9.49
CA THR A 124 13.50 14.67 -8.42
C THR A 124 12.84 14.83 -7.05
N HIS A 125 12.91 13.80 -6.22
CA HIS A 125 12.46 13.86 -4.83
C HIS A 125 13.44 13.12 -3.92
N ASN A 126 13.93 13.79 -2.88
CA ASN A 126 14.90 13.23 -1.93
C ASN A 126 16.03 12.44 -2.62
N SER A 127 16.66 13.05 -3.62
CA SER A 127 17.79 12.49 -4.39
C SER A 127 17.47 11.33 -5.36
N ILE A 128 16.22 10.87 -5.44
CA ILE A 128 15.77 9.93 -6.48
C ILE A 128 15.31 10.74 -7.68
N GLN A 129 15.75 10.32 -8.86
CA GLN A 129 15.19 10.80 -10.12
C GLN A 129 14.18 9.77 -10.65
N PHE A 130 12.92 10.19 -10.72
CA PHE A 130 11.88 9.47 -11.44
C PHE A 130 11.90 9.92 -12.90
N ASN A 131 12.09 8.98 -13.82
CA ASN A 131 11.96 9.24 -15.25
C ASN A 131 10.54 9.70 -15.57
N TYR A 132 9.55 8.99 -15.02
CA TYR A 132 8.13 9.32 -15.16
C TYR A 132 7.38 9.09 -13.86
N ILE A 133 6.42 9.97 -13.58
CA ILE A 133 5.36 9.76 -12.59
C ILE A 133 4.03 9.91 -13.32
N ALA A 134 3.19 8.89 -13.26
CA ALA A 134 1.85 8.90 -13.82
C ALA A 134 0.81 8.71 -12.71
N LYS A 135 -0.27 9.50 -12.74
CA LYS A 135 -1.33 9.47 -11.72
C LYS A 135 -2.71 9.30 -12.35
N ILE A 136 -3.45 8.32 -11.85
CA ILE A 136 -4.88 8.12 -12.13
C ILE A 136 -5.64 8.39 -10.85
N LYS A 137 -6.44 9.47 -10.82
CA LYS A 137 -7.16 9.91 -9.61
C LYS A 137 -8.30 8.98 -9.18
N ASP A 138 -8.87 8.28 -10.14
CA ASP A 138 -10.08 7.48 -9.92
C ASP A 138 -9.93 6.11 -10.57
N PHE A 139 -9.02 5.33 -9.99
CA PHE A 139 -8.61 4.03 -10.47
C PHE A 139 -9.41 2.92 -9.77
N GLU A 140 -9.98 2.01 -10.56
CA GLU A 140 -10.71 0.85 -10.06
C GLU A 140 -9.90 -0.42 -10.26
N ALA A 141 -9.45 -1.00 -9.15
CA ALA A 141 -8.59 -2.18 -9.14
C ALA A 141 -9.37 -3.51 -9.09
N GLY A 142 -10.71 -3.43 -9.13
CA GLY A 142 -11.61 -4.56 -8.92
C GLY A 142 -11.96 -4.77 -7.44
N LEU A 143 -12.85 -5.74 -7.16
CA LEU A 143 -13.29 -6.09 -5.78
C LEU A 143 -13.90 -4.93 -4.98
N GLY A 144 -14.40 -3.89 -5.65
CA GLY A 144 -14.89 -2.68 -4.99
C GLY A 144 -13.79 -1.77 -4.45
N MET A 145 -12.52 -2.05 -4.74
CA MET A 145 -11.37 -1.19 -4.41
C MET A 145 -11.28 -0.05 -5.43
N ARG A 146 -11.30 1.17 -4.93
CA ARG A 146 -11.19 2.37 -5.76
C ARG A 146 -10.40 3.46 -5.03
N GLY A 147 -9.57 4.17 -5.77
CA GLY A 147 -8.76 5.25 -5.22
C GLY A 147 -7.77 5.77 -6.24
N GLU A 148 -6.74 6.45 -5.77
CA GLU A 148 -5.69 6.97 -6.66
C GLU A 148 -4.64 5.89 -6.94
N ALA A 149 -4.24 5.73 -8.19
CA ALA A 149 -3.11 4.90 -8.60
C ALA A 149 -1.96 5.77 -9.10
N PHE A 150 -0.77 5.49 -8.58
CA PHE A 150 0.48 6.14 -8.95
C PHE A 150 1.41 5.14 -9.61
N PHE A 151 2.06 5.55 -10.70
CA PHE A 151 3.02 4.74 -11.45
C PHE A 151 4.34 5.51 -11.53
N PHE A 152 5.37 4.98 -10.87
CA PHE A 152 6.71 5.56 -10.85
C PHE A 152 7.63 4.73 -11.71
N PHE A 153 8.39 5.38 -12.58
CA PHE A 153 9.36 4.73 -13.45
C PHE A 153 10.74 5.29 -13.18
N SER A 154 11.70 4.41 -12.93
CA SER A 154 13.12 4.75 -12.79
C SER A 154 14.02 3.74 -13.48
N GLU A 155 15.06 4.22 -14.15
CA GLU A 155 16.15 3.42 -14.71
C GLU A 155 17.19 3.05 -13.64
N PHE A 156 17.73 1.83 -13.72
CA PHE A 156 18.80 1.33 -12.86
C PHE A 156 19.86 0.60 -13.70
N SER A 157 21.13 0.79 -13.34
CA SER A 157 22.31 0.13 -13.93
C SER A 157 22.43 -1.34 -13.49
N ASP A 158 22.20 -1.58 -12.20
CA ASP A 158 22.12 -2.87 -11.54
C ASP A 158 20.99 -2.78 -10.49
N LEU A 159 20.30 -3.89 -10.28
CA LEU A 159 19.18 -3.93 -9.35
C LEU A 159 19.25 -5.18 -8.49
N LYS A 160 19.22 -4.96 -7.19
CA LYS A 160 19.08 -5.98 -6.16
C LYS A 160 17.78 -5.77 -5.39
N MET A 161 17.34 -6.80 -4.67
CA MET A 161 16.11 -6.72 -3.86
C MET A 161 16.09 -5.55 -2.86
N PRO A 162 17.17 -5.24 -2.10
CA PRO A 162 17.16 -4.09 -1.20
C PRO A 162 16.94 -2.76 -1.94
N THR A 163 17.57 -2.61 -3.10
CA THR A 163 17.42 -1.44 -3.98
C THR A 163 15.97 -1.28 -4.45
N LEU A 164 15.36 -2.37 -4.91
CA LEU A 164 13.96 -2.37 -5.36
C LEU A 164 13.00 -2.02 -4.21
N GLN A 165 13.22 -2.61 -3.03
CA GLN A 165 12.42 -2.34 -1.83
C GLN A 165 12.54 -0.87 -1.40
N GLN A 166 13.74 -0.31 -1.42
CA GLN A 166 13.97 1.09 -1.07
C GLN A 166 13.29 2.04 -2.07
N PHE A 167 13.47 1.79 -3.38
CA PHE A 167 12.81 2.57 -4.44
C PHE A 167 11.28 2.55 -4.30
N SER A 168 10.73 1.36 -4.04
CA SER A 168 9.30 1.16 -3.85
C SER A 168 8.78 1.88 -2.60
N ALA A 169 9.50 1.77 -1.47
CA ALA A 169 9.19 2.48 -0.24
C ALA A 169 9.20 4.01 -0.42
N GLN A 170 10.16 4.55 -1.18
CA GLN A 170 10.28 5.98 -1.41
C GLN A 170 9.19 6.51 -2.36
N SER A 171 8.82 5.72 -3.38
CA SER A 171 7.66 5.98 -4.24
C SER A 171 6.35 6.03 -3.42
N MET A 172 6.24 5.14 -2.43
CA MET A 172 5.11 5.07 -1.50
C MET A 172 5.04 6.31 -0.59
N VAL A 173 6.17 6.81 -0.10
CA VAL A 173 6.24 8.08 0.65
C VAL A 173 5.81 9.27 -0.23
N TYR A 174 6.27 9.33 -1.48
CA TYR A 174 5.89 10.39 -2.41
C TYR A 174 4.38 10.39 -2.69
N SER A 175 3.82 9.22 -3.00
CA SER A 175 2.40 9.07 -3.35
C SER A 175 1.49 9.50 -2.21
N ARG A 176 1.79 9.14 -0.95
CA ARG A 176 1.03 9.58 0.23
C ARG A 176 0.96 11.10 0.39
N LYS A 177 2.07 11.80 0.12
CA LYS A 177 2.11 13.27 0.16
C LYS A 177 1.37 13.91 -1.03
N SER A 178 1.16 13.15 -2.09
CA SER A 178 0.60 13.61 -3.37
C SER A 178 -0.86 13.23 -3.57
N VAL A 179 -1.52 12.62 -2.57
CA VAL A 179 -2.94 12.29 -2.64
C VAL A 179 -3.79 13.54 -2.64
N SER A 180 -4.82 13.57 -3.49
CA SER A 180 -5.75 14.69 -3.50
C SER A 180 -6.57 14.69 -2.21
N PRO A 181 -6.69 15.82 -1.47
CA PRO A 181 -7.45 15.89 -0.22
C PRO A 181 -8.91 15.41 -0.35
N ASP A 182 -9.50 15.61 -1.53
CA ASP A 182 -10.90 15.24 -1.82
C ASP A 182 -11.14 13.73 -1.97
N ALA A 183 -10.07 12.94 -2.18
CA ALA A 183 -10.18 11.50 -2.44
C ALA A 183 -10.58 10.70 -1.19
N ALA A 184 -10.17 11.16 0.00
CA ALA A 184 -10.50 10.51 1.26
C ALA A 184 -11.99 10.64 1.62
N GLY A 185 -12.63 11.77 1.27
CA GLY A 185 -14.04 12.03 1.61
C GLY A 185 -15.06 11.30 0.72
N GLN A 186 -14.76 11.07 -0.56
CA GLN A 186 -15.73 10.49 -1.51
C GLN A 186 -15.84 8.96 -1.44
N ALA A 187 -14.81 8.25 -0.97
CA ALA A 187 -14.83 6.79 -0.89
C ALA A 187 -15.81 6.26 0.18
N PHE A 188 -15.95 6.95 1.32
CA PHE A 188 -16.86 6.56 2.40
C PHE A 188 -18.35 6.63 2.00
N TYR A 189 -18.73 7.50 1.07
CA TYR A 189 -20.13 7.67 0.67
C TYR A 189 -20.65 6.57 -0.25
N ASN A 190 -19.77 5.82 -0.92
CA ASN A 190 -20.16 4.86 -1.97
C ASN A 190 -20.02 3.38 -1.58
N PHE A 191 -19.81 3.05 -0.29
CA PHE A 191 -19.56 1.68 0.20
C PHE A 191 -18.39 0.97 -0.53
N ARG A 192 -17.42 1.74 -1.03
CA ARG A 192 -16.21 1.22 -1.69
C ARG A 192 -15.06 1.29 -0.69
N VAL A 193 -14.16 0.31 -0.73
CA VAL A 193 -12.96 0.34 0.12
C VAL A 193 -12.00 1.35 -0.51
N PRO A 194 -11.68 2.48 0.17
CA PRO A 194 -10.67 3.40 -0.32
C PRO A 194 -9.35 2.65 -0.39
N THR A 195 -8.76 2.59 -1.57
CA THR A 195 -7.52 1.87 -1.77
C THR A 195 -6.68 2.61 -2.78
N HIS A 196 -5.55 3.13 -2.32
CA HIS A 196 -4.56 3.75 -3.18
C HIS A 196 -3.51 2.72 -3.57
N LEU A 197 -3.02 2.82 -4.81
CA LEU A 197 -2.02 1.90 -5.35
C LEU A 197 -0.76 2.66 -5.71
N CYS A 198 0.39 2.13 -5.30
CA CYS A 198 1.70 2.65 -5.68
C CYS A 198 2.45 1.58 -6.48
N PHE A 199 2.45 1.72 -7.79
CA PHE A 199 3.26 0.91 -8.69
C PHE A 199 4.65 1.54 -8.81
N ALA A 200 5.67 0.83 -8.32
CA ALA A 200 7.07 1.23 -8.43
C ALA A 200 7.75 0.35 -9.47
N ILE A 201 7.97 0.89 -10.67
CA ILE A 201 8.52 0.19 -11.83
C ILE A 201 10.00 0.54 -12.00
N ALA A 202 10.87 -0.40 -11.64
CA ALA A 202 12.29 -0.32 -11.96
C ALA A 202 12.54 -0.85 -13.38
N ILE A 203 13.43 -0.21 -14.12
CA ILE A 203 13.80 -0.62 -15.48
C ILE A 203 15.30 -0.88 -15.51
N VAL A 204 15.70 -2.03 -16.02
CA VAL A 204 17.10 -2.49 -16.07
C VAL A 204 17.42 -3.13 -17.41
N ASP A 205 18.69 -3.07 -17.82
CA ASP A 205 19.14 -3.78 -19.02
C ASP A 205 19.01 -5.30 -18.85
N GLU A 206 19.51 -5.84 -17.73
CA GLU A 206 19.53 -7.28 -17.44
C GLU A 206 19.35 -7.52 -15.93
N LEU A 207 18.65 -8.61 -15.57
CA LEU A 207 18.52 -9.06 -14.19
C LEU A 207 19.32 -10.33 -13.95
N ASP A 208 20.03 -10.37 -12.82
CA ASP A 208 20.61 -11.62 -12.37
C ASP A 208 19.53 -12.65 -11.99
N PRO A 209 19.80 -13.96 -12.13
CA PRO A 209 18.79 -14.99 -11.88
C PRO A 209 18.26 -15.04 -10.44
N GLU A 210 19.07 -14.69 -9.45
CA GLU A 210 18.69 -14.75 -8.03
C GLU A 210 17.71 -13.62 -7.70
N THR A 211 18.00 -12.41 -8.16
CA THR A 211 17.10 -11.25 -8.02
C THR A 211 15.79 -11.52 -8.76
N ARG A 212 15.83 -12.11 -9.96
CA ARG A 212 14.62 -12.48 -10.72
C ARG A 212 13.69 -13.40 -9.93
N ILE A 213 14.24 -14.47 -9.36
CA ILE A 213 13.47 -15.41 -8.52
C ILE A 213 12.91 -14.67 -7.31
N SER A 214 13.73 -13.88 -6.63
CA SER A 214 13.35 -13.14 -5.42
C SER A 214 12.22 -12.15 -5.65
N ILE A 215 12.20 -11.45 -6.79
CA ILE A 215 11.10 -10.53 -7.17
C ILE A 215 9.77 -11.31 -7.31
N GLN A 216 9.82 -12.52 -7.85
CA GLN A 216 8.62 -13.31 -8.14
C GLN A 216 8.05 -14.00 -6.90
N THR A 217 8.87 -14.23 -5.88
CA THR A 217 8.50 -15.00 -4.68
C THR A 217 8.37 -14.18 -3.41
N THR A 218 9.02 -13.03 -3.30
CA THR A 218 8.94 -12.18 -2.10
C THR A 218 7.62 -11.41 -2.11
N ASN A 219 6.69 -11.73 -1.20
CA ASN A 219 5.43 -11.02 -1.09
C ASN A 219 5.67 -9.59 -0.54
N PRO A 220 5.36 -8.53 -1.30
CA PRO A 220 5.57 -7.15 -0.85
C PRO A 220 4.76 -6.80 0.40
N PHE A 221 3.65 -7.48 0.66
CA PHE A 221 2.80 -7.23 1.82
C PHE A 221 3.38 -7.76 3.13
N ASP A 222 4.38 -8.64 3.12
CA ASP A 222 5.01 -9.12 4.35
C ASP A 222 5.89 -8.06 5.03
N LEU A 223 6.34 -7.04 4.28
CA LEU A 223 7.21 -5.98 4.78
C LEU A 223 6.43 -4.79 5.34
N ARG A 224 5.31 -4.44 4.69
CA ARG A 224 4.46 -3.28 5.06
C ARG A 224 3.00 -3.60 4.73
N VAL A 225 2.16 -3.66 5.76
CA VAL A 225 0.71 -3.82 5.60
C VAL A 225 0.04 -2.49 5.92
N ASP A 226 -0.47 -1.83 4.90
CA ASP A 226 -1.41 -0.70 5.04
C ASP A 226 -2.71 -1.11 4.34
N MET A 227 -3.82 -1.16 5.09
CA MET A 227 -5.10 -1.59 4.54
C MET A 227 -5.66 -0.63 3.48
N LEU A 228 -5.13 0.60 3.39
CA LEU A 228 -5.57 1.62 2.44
C LEU A 228 -4.54 1.89 1.33
N TRP A 229 -3.37 1.27 1.41
CA TRP A 229 -2.27 1.47 0.47
C TRP A 229 -1.59 0.16 0.09
N TYR A 230 -1.58 -0.14 -1.20
CA TYR A 230 -0.82 -1.27 -1.74
C TYR A 230 0.44 -0.79 -2.44
N GLU A 231 1.58 -1.25 -1.92
CA GLU A 231 2.89 -1.08 -2.51
C GLU A 231 3.18 -2.23 -3.49
N ILE A 232 3.46 -1.90 -4.75
CA ILE A 232 3.52 -2.85 -5.86
C ILE A 232 4.84 -2.65 -6.61
N PRO A 233 5.93 -3.27 -6.13
CA PRO A 233 7.20 -3.27 -6.85
C PRO A 233 7.12 -4.16 -8.09
N ALA A 234 7.65 -3.67 -9.20
CA ALA A 234 7.81 -4.42 -10.44
C ALA A 234 9.12 -4.03 -11.13
N VAL A 235 9.67 -4.94 -11.93
CA VAL A 235 10.90 -4.72 -12.68
C VAL A 235 10.69 -5.09 -14.14
N TYR A 236 11.02 -4.18 -15.05
CA TYR A 236 11.05 -4.45 -16.49
C TYR A 236 12.49 -4.67 -16.93
N GLU A 237 12.79 -5.88 -17.42
CA GLU A 237 14.09 -6.25 -17.97
C GLU A 237 14.08 -6.01 -19.49
N LEU A 238 14.94 -5.11 -19.97
CA LEU A 238 14.99 -4.71 -21.38
C LEU A 238 15.49 -5.85 -22.28
N SER A 239 16.52 -6.58 -21.86
CA SER A 239 17.12 -7.68 -22.66
C SER A 239 16.12 -8.78 -23.00
N GLN A 240 15.18 -9.07 -22.10
CA GLN A 240 14.13 -10.09 -22.27
C GLN A 240 12.77 -9.49 -22.63
N GLN A 241 12.65 -8.16 -22.63
CA GLN A 241 11.39 -7.42 -22.76
C GLN A 241 10.29 -7.96 -21.84
N LYS A 242 10.69 -8.33 -20.61
CA LYS A 242 9.85 -9.07 -19.68
C LYS A 242 9.69 -8.31 -18.38
N LEU A 243 8.46 -8.33 -17.89
CA LEU A 243 8.09 -7.74 -16.61
C LEU A 243 8.10 -8.82 -15.52
N TYR A 244 8.77 -8.51 -14.42
CA TYR A 244 8.85 -9.32 -13.22
C TYR A 244 8.17 -8.59 -12.07
N PHE A 245 7.35 -9.32 -11.32
CA PHE A 245 6.63 -8.86 -10.14
C PHE A 245 6.26 -10.10 -9.33
N TYR A 246 5.72 -9.91 -8.13
CA TYR A 246 5.27 -11.01 -7.30
C TYR A 246 4.18 -11.86 -7.99
N ASP A 247 4.58 -13.05 -8.43
CA ASP A 247 3.76 -13.93 -9.27
C ASP A 247 3.27 -15.15 -8.48
N GLN A 248 4.10 -15.71 -7.59
CA GLN A 248 3.75 -16.92 -6.87
C GLN A 248 4.28 -16.91 -5.43
N PRO A 249 3.46 -17.26 -4.43
CA PRO A 249 3.94 -17.45 -3.07
C PRO A 249 4.89 -18.64 -2.99
N THR A 250 5.90 -18.52 -2.14
CA THR A 250 6.86 -19.59 -1.86
C THR A 250 6.24 -20.74 -1.06
N ASN A 251 5.22 -20.47 -0.24
CA ASN A 251 4.59 -21.48 0.62
C ASN A 251 3.05 -21.33 0.71
N PHE A 252 2.36 -22.44 1.01
CA PHE A 252 0.89 -22.53 1.14
C PHE A 252 0.28 -21.57 2.16
N PHE A 253 0.99 -21.23 3.25
CA PHE A 253 0.52 -20.26 4.25
C PHE A 253 0.64 -18.79 3.79
N GLU A 254 1.58 -18.47 2.89
CA GLU A 254 1.67 -17.15 2.24
C GLU A 254 0.58 -16.98 1.16
N GLN A 255 0.06 -18.09 0.64
CA GLN A 255 -1.00 -18.17 -0.37
C GLN A 255 -2.34 -17.54 0.08
N PHE A 256 -2.52 -17.27 1.37
CA PHE A 256 -3.72 -16.60 1.89
C PHE A 256 -3.55 -15.09 2.09
N LYS A 257 -2.32 -14.57 2.23
CA LYS A 257 -2.10 -13.15 2.53
C LYS A 257 -2.21 -12.29 1.27
N GLY A 258 -3.40 -11.75 1.04
CA GLY A 258 -3.64 -10.80 -0.04
C GLY A 258 -3.62 -11.42 -1.43
N GLU A 259 -3.66 -12.74 -1.58
CA GLU A 259 -3.64 -13.42 -2.90
C GLU A 259 -4.85 -13.05 -3.76
N ILE A 260 -6.02 -12.84 -3.15
CA ILE A 260 -7.21 -12.35 -3.85
C ILE A 260 -6.94 -10.96 -4.47
N VAL A 261 -6.25 -10.09 -3.73
CA VAL A 261 -5.83 -8.76 -4.20
C VAL A 261 -4.76 -8.91 -5.27
N TRP A 262 -3.74 -9.73 -5.03
CA TRP A 262 -2.65 -9.96 -5.99
C TRP A 262 -3.13 -10.53 -7.31
N LYS A 263 -4.10 -11.44 -7.33
CA LYS A 263 -4.69 -11.93 -8.58
C LYS A 263 -5.23 -10.80 -9.47
N GLN A 264 -5.86 -9.79 -8.86
CA GLN A 264 -6.31 -8.60 -9.58
C GLN A 264 -5.14 -7.71 -9.99
N LEU A 265 -4.19 -7.47 -9.08
CA LEU A 265 -3.01 -6.67 -9.36
C LEU A 265 -2.16 -7.26 -10.50
N ARG A 266 -1.92 -8.57 -10.54
CA ARG A 266 -1.20 -9.24 -11.63
C ARG A 266 -1.86 -8.99 -12.99
N THR A 267 -3.19 -9.03 -13.03
CA THR A 267 -3.96 -8.70 -14.26
C THR A 267 -3.73 -7.26 -14.69
N ILE A 268 -3.79 -6.32 -13.75
CA ILE A 268 -3.57 -4.88 -14.00
C ILE A 268 -2.14 -4.63 -14.47
N ILE A 269 -1.16 -5.20 -13.77
CA ILE A 269 0.26 -5.11 -14.08
C ILE A 269 0.53 -5.62 -15.50
N GLN A 270 0.03 -6.80 -15.86
CA GLN A 270 0.20 -7.33 -17.22
C GLN A 270 -0.46 -6.47 -18.29
N GLN A 271 -1.69 -5.98 -18.04
CA GLN A 271 -2.41 -5.16 -19.01
C GLN A 271 -1.76 -3.80 -19.26
N ILE A 272 -1.31 -3.13 -18.19
CA ILE A 272 -0.80 -1.75 -18.26
C ILE A 272 0.70 -1.73 -18.50
N LEU A 273 1.46 -2.53 -17.74
CA LEU A 273 2.92 -2.47 -17.64
C LEU A 273 3.63 -3.57 -18.43
N GLY A 274 2.90 -4.59 -18.91
CA GLY A 274 3.45 -5.61 -19.78
C GLY A 274 3.99 -5.01 -21.10
N GLY A 275 5.03 -5.65 -21.65
CA GLY A 275 5.65 -5.27 -22.92
C GLY A 275 4.69 -5.29 -24.12
N CYS A 276 5.21 -4.97 -25.30
CA CYS A 276 4.47 -5.23 -26.54
C CYS A 276 4.28 -6.76 -26.71
N PRO A 277 3.15 -7.21 -27.26
CA PRO A 277 3.07 -8.57 -27.81
C PRO A 277 4.06 -8.79 -28.95
#